data_AF-A0A2D6RTZ4-F1
#
_entry.id   AF-A0A2D6RTZ4-F1
#
_cell.length_a   1.000
_cell.length_b   1.000
_cell.length_c   1.000
_cell.angle_alpha   90.00
_cell.angle_beta   90.00
_cell.angle_gamma   90.00
#
_symmetry.space_group_name_H-M   'P 1'
#
loop_
_entity.id
_entity.type
_entity.pdbx_description
1 polymer ?
#
loop_
_entity_poly.entity_id
_entity_poly.type
_entity_poly.pdbx_seq_one_letter_code
_entity_poly.pdbx_strand_id
1 'polypeptide(L)'
;MKIRCDEFDIQPIFPAGGFVTLTEDQVEAHCVAPFQGSVRRPLLMTNLRRWIDQLRSIGVHGDLWVDGSFLTKRPEPDDVDVVFLIDSTKSKLIPNNIPAANFLLDRQAMKQQYHIEVLALHKGQNIEHEAKWMGWFGFCRDRRTPKGFAEVMV
;
A
#
# COMPACT_ATOMS: atom_id res chain seq x y z
N MET A 1 -0.37 22.76 10.80
CA MET A 1 -0.41 22.35 9.38
C MET A 1 -1.78 22.76 8.83
N LYS A 2 -1.86 23.79 7.97
CA LYS A 2 -3.13 24.28 7.41
C LYS A 2 -3.56 23.32 6.30
N ILE A 3 -4.57 22.50 6.56
CA ILE A 3 -5.17 21.60 5.56
C ILE A 3 -6.14 22.45 4.72
N ARG A 4 -5.95 22.49 3.40
CA ARG A 4 -6.87 23.17 2.47
C ARG A 4 -8.05 22.25 2.13
N CYS A 5 -9.21 22.85 1.85
CA CYS A 5 -10.49 22.18 1.60
C CYS A 5 -10.52 21.28 0.34
N ASP A 6 -9.56 21.43 -0.57
CA ASP A 6 -9.47 20.81 -1.89
C ASP A 6 -9.00 19.34 -1.89
N GLU A 7 -8.56 18.81 -0.74
CA GLU A 7 -8.10 17.40 -0.64
C GLU A 7 -9.21 16.37 -0.37
N PHE A 8 -10.43 16.80 -0.02
CA PHE A 8 -11.50 15.89 0.44
C PHE A 8 -12.32 15.27 -0.70
N ASP A 9 -12.29 15.85 -1.90
CA ASP A 9 -13.20 15.51 -3.01
C ASP A 9 -12.59 14.59 -4.09
N ILE A 10 -11.45 13.98 -3.81
CA ILE A 10 -10.79 13.16 -4.82
C ILE A 10 -11.43 11.76 -4.84
N GLN A 11 -12.28 11.55 -5.85
CA GLN A 11 -13.04 10.33 -6.06
C GLN A 11 -12.12 9.09 -5.99
N PRO A 12 -12.49 8.04 -5.23
CA PRO A 12 -11.74 6.79 -5.21
C PRO A 12 -11.77 6.11 -6.60
N ILE A 13 -10.72 5.37 -6.92
CA ILE A 13 -10.65 4.57 -8.16
C ILE A 13 -11.61 3.39 -8.06
N PHE A 14 -11.65 2.72 -6.90
CA PHE A 14 -12.51 1.57 -6.66
C PHE A 14 -13.76 1.98 -5.87
N PRO A 15 -14.96 1.54 -6.29
CA PRO A 15 -16.19 1.81 -5.56
C PRO A 15 -16.17 1.15 -4.18
N ALA A 16 -17.09 1.58 -3.31
CA ALA A 16 -17.31 0.93 -2.02
C ALA A 16 -17.58 -0.58 -2.18
N GLY A 17 -16.99 -1.39 -1.31
CA GLY A 17 -17.11 -2.86 -1.38
C GLY A 17 -16.08 -3.64 -0.57
N GLY A 18 -15.07 -2.98 0.01
CA GLY A 18 -14.01 -3.62 0.78
C GLY A 18 -12.81 -3.96 -0.11
N PHE A 19 -12.24 -5.15 0.09
CA PHE A 19 -11.06 -5.62 -0.63
C PHE A 19 -11.32 -5.78 -2.13
N VAL A 20 -10.38 -5.28 -2.92
CA VAL A 20 -10.25 -5.60 -4.34
C VAL A 20 -8.94 -6.35 -4.52
N THR A 21 -9.01 -7.67 -4.64
CA THR A 21 -7.81 -8.49 -4.90
C THR A 21 -7.31 -8.23 -6.32
N LEU A 22 -6.06 -7.79 -6.44
CA LEU A 22 -5.42 -7.40 -7.69
C LEU A 22 -4.01 -7.97 -7.79
N THR A 23 -3.54 -8.20 -9.02
CA THR A 23 -2.12 -8.35 -9.32
C THR A 23 -1.45 -6.98 -9.43
N GLU A 24 -0.11 -6.95 -9.37
CA GLU A 24 0.66 -5.72 -9.58
C GLU A 24 0.35 -5.07 -10.95
N ASP A 25 0.20 -5.88 -12.01
CA ASP A 25 -0.17 -5.39 -13.34
C ASP A 25 -1.57 -4.77 -13.36
N GLN A 26 -2.51 -5.34 -12.59
CA GLN A 26 -3.84 -4.75 -12.45
C GLN A 26 -3.80 -3.45 -11.65
N VAL A 27 -2.95 -3.35 -10.61
CA VAL A 27 -2.74 -2.08 -9.89
C VAL A 27 -2.19 -1.02 -10.85
N GLU A 28 -1.21 -1.34 -11.69
CA GLU A 28 -0.69 -0.42 -12.71
C GLU A 28 -1.77 -0.02 -13.73
N ALA A 29 -2.55 -0.99 -14.23
CA ALA A 29 -3.61 -0.75 -15.20
C ALA A 29 -4.70 0.19 -14.67
N HIS A 30 -5.01 0.15 -13.37
CA HIS A 30 -6.00 1.00 -12.74
C HIS A 30 -5.44 2.34 -12.23
N CYS A 31 -4.21 2.33 -11.71
CA CYS A 31 -3.66 3.46 -10.96
C CYS A 31 -2.60 4.25 -11.74
N VAL A 32 -2.13 3.77 -12.89
CA VAL A 32 -1.09 4.45 -13.68
C VAL A 32 -1.58 4.71 -15.10
N ALA A 33 -2.00 3.67 -15.83
CA ALA A 33 -2.35 3.79 -17.25
C ALA A 33 -3.40 4.89 -17.56
N PRO A 34 -4.43 5.13 -16.73
CA PRO A 34 -5.42 6.19 -16.97
C PRO A 34 -4.90 7.62 -16.74
N PHE A 35 -3.71 7.78 -16.15
CA PHE A 35 -3.15 9.07 -15.72
C PHE A 35 -1.94 9.47 -16.58
N GLN A 36 -2.14 9.58 -17.90
CA GLN A 36 -1.06 9.78 -18.89
C GLN A 36 -0.18 11.03 -18.68
N GLY A 37 -0.66 12.02 -17.94
CA GLY A 37 0.11 13.23 -17.59
C GLY A 37 0.85 13.16 -16.26
N SER A 38 0.65 12.09 -15.47
CA SER A 38 1.30 11.96 -14.16
C SER A 38 2.74 11.49 -14.30
N VAL A 39 3.65 12.19 -13.63
CA VAL A 39 5.03 11.72 -13.44
C VAL A 39 5.20 10.95 -12.14
N ARG A 40 4.34 11.16 -11.13
CA ARG A 40 4.41 10.48 -9.84
C ARG A 40 3.92 9.05 -9.90
N ARG A 41 2.79 8.77 -10.56
CA ARG A 41 2.17 7.44 -10.54
C ARG A 41 3.07 6.33 -11.11
N PRO A 42 3.75 6.52 -12.27
CA PRO A 42 4.70 5.53 -12.76
C PRO A 42 5.90 5.30 -11.82
N LEU A 43 6.42 6.37 -11.20
CA LEU A 43 7.51 6.29 -10.23
C LEU A 43 7.10 5.49 -8.99
N LEU A 44 5.95 5.82 -8.42
CA LEU A 44 5.41 5.12 -7.24
C LEU A 44 5.14 3.65 -7.53
N MET A 45 4.56 3.33 -8.69
CA MET A 45 4.33 1.94 -9.10
C MET A 45 5.65 1.17 -9.28
N THR A 46 6.65 1.80 -9.90
CA THR A 46 8.00 1.21 -10.06
C THR A 46 8.65 0.92 -8.71
N ASN A 47 8.54 1.85 -7.77
CA ASN A 47 9.08 1.67 -6.42
C ASN A 47 8.31 0.59 -5.64
N LEU A 48 6.99 0.54 -5.77
CA LEU A 48 6.15 -0.48 -5.16
C LEU A 48 6.54 -1.89 -5.63
N ARG A 49 6.67 -2.10 -6.95
CA ARG A 49 7.14 -3.37 -7.53
C ARG A 49 8.52 -3.75 -7.01
N ARG A 50 9.46 -2.79 -7.04
CA ARG A 50 10.83 -3.04 -6.54
C ARG A 50 10.84 -3.48 -5.08
N TRP A 51 10.04 -2.83 -4.24
CA TRP A 51 9.92 -3.19 -2.83
C TRP A 51 9.30 -4.58 -2.62
N ILE A 52 8.24 -4.90 -3.36
CA ILE A 52 7.60 -6.23 -3.38
C ILE A 52 8.61 -7.32 -3.82
N ASP A 53 9.35 -7.09 -4.91
CA ASP A 53 10.36 -8.02 -5.41
C ASP A 53 11.48 -8.23 -4.39
N GLN A 54 11.89 -7.18 -3.69
CA GLN A 54 12.90 -7.28 -2.63
C GLN A 54 12.39 -8.12 -1.45
N LEU A 55 11.16 -7.91 -0.98
CA LEU A 55 10.54 -8.74 0.06
C LEU A 55 10.50 -10.22 -0.35
N ARG A 56 10.04 -10.51 -1.56
CA ARG A 56 10.03 -11.87 -2.12
C ARG A 56 11.42 -12.48 -2.19
N SER A 57 12.41 -11.72 -2.64
CA SER A 57 13.80 -12.20 -2.79
C SER A 57 14.45 -12.62 -1.47
N ILE A 58 14.00 -12.04 -0.35
CA ILE A 58 14.49 -12.40 0.98
C ILE A 58 13.60 -13.43 1.70
N GLY A 59 12.57 -13.94 1.02
CA GLY A 59 11.66 -14.95 1.54
C GLY A 59 10.60 -14.42 2.50
N VAL A 60 10.27 -13.13 2.43
CA VAL A 60 9.18 -12.52 3.21
C VAL A 60 7.93 -12.47 2.34
N HIS A 61 6.86 -13.10 2.82
CA HIS A 61 5.59 -13.24 2.11
C HIS A 61 4.42 -12.74 2.95
N GLY A 62 3.35 -12.30 2.30
CA GLY A 62 2.19 -11.77 3.00
C GLY A 62 1.13 -11.18 2.09
N ASP A 63 0.12 -10.57 2.70
CA ASP A 63 -0.89 -9.80 1.99
C ASP A 63 -0.54 -8.32 2.09
N LEU A 64 -0.53 -7.63 0.95
CA LEU A 64 -0.26 -6.20 0.89
C LEU A 64 -1.54 -5.45 0.57
N TRP A 65 -2.03 -4.70 1.55
CA TRP A 65 -3.14 -3.78 1.37
C TRP A 65 -2.60 -2.43 0.95
N VAL A 66 -3.08 -1.92 -0.17
CA VAL A 66 -2.69 -0.63 -0.75
C VAL A 66 -3.87 0.33 -0.64
N ASP A 67 -3.62 1.56 -0.22
CA ASP A 67 -4.65 2.58 -0.10
C ASP A 67 -4.10 4.01 -0.32
N GLY A 68 -4.67 5.00 0.36
CA GLY A 68 -4.20 6.36 0.30
C GLY A 68 -4.61 7.12 -0.95
N SER A 69 -3.87 8.21 -1.21
CA SER A 69 -4.13 9.08 -2.36
C SER A 69 -3.80 8.40 -3.70
N PHE A 70 -2.95 7.38 -3.69
CA PHE A 70 -2.61 6.58 -4.87
C PHE A 70 -3.83 5.85 -5.46
N LEU A 71 -4.76 5.39 -4.62
CA LEU A 71 -6.03 4.75 -5.03
C LEU A 71 -7.19 5.74 -5.25
N THR A 72 -6.90 7.03 -5.43
CA THR A 72 -7.90 8.05 -5.78
C THR A 72 -7.62 8.63 -7.17
N LYS A 73 -8.47 9.51 -7.67
CA LYS A 73 -8.22 10.27 -8.90
C LYS A 73 -7.18 11.40 -8.78
N ARG A 74 -6.39 11.46 -7.70
CA ARG A 74 -5.36 12.50 -7.49
C ARG A 74 -4.29 12.35 -8.58
N PRO A 75 -4.06 13.31 -9.49
CA PRO A 75 -3.10 13.08 -10.58
C PRO A 75 -1.69 12.78 -10.06
N GLU A 76 -1.23 13.52 -9.04
CA GLU A 76 0.12 13.42 -8.48
C GLU A 76 0.07 13.07 -6.98
N PRO A 77 -0.04 11.78 -6.62
CA PRO A 77 0.07 11.33 -5.24
C PRO A 77 1.52 11.43 -4.71
N ASP A 78 1.65 11.68 -3.41
CA ASP A 78 2.95 11.86 -2.74
C ASP A 78 3.60 10.54 -2.33
N ASP A 79 2.82 9.50 -2.12
CA ASP A 79 3.25 8.19 -1.64
C ASP A 79 2.22 7.10 -1.94
N VAL A 80 2.60 5.87 -1.64
CA VAL A 80 1.71 4.71 -1.55
C VAL A 80 1.55 4.34 -0.08
N ASP A 81 0.34 4.48 0.45
CA ASP A 81 -0.01 4.03 1.81
C ASP A 81 -0.25 2.52 1.78
N VAL A 82 0.45 1.76 2.63
CA VAL A 82 0.31 0.30 2.67
C VAL A 82 0.24 -0.29 4.08
N VAL A 83 -0.55 -1.35 4.21
CA VAL A 83 -0.47 -2.29 5.34
C VAL A 83 0.05 -3.61 4.79
N PHE A 84 1.18 -4.07 5.30
CA PHE A 84 1.76 -5.36 4.93
C PHE A 84 1.56 -6.38 6.04
N LEU A 85 0.71 -7.36 5.78
CA LEU A 85 0.41 -8.46 6.68
C LEU A 85 1.34 -9.64 6.40
N ILE A 86 2.43 -9.70 7.16
CA ILE A 86 3.45 -10.74 7.04
C ILE A 86 2.83 -12.09 7.44
N ASP A 87 2.85 -13.03 6.50
CA ASP A 87 2.44 -14.41 6.72
C ASP A 87 3.63 -15.22 7.23
N SER A 88 3.72 -15.38 8.56
CA SER A 88 4.79 -16.14 9.22
C SER A 88 4.79 -17.64 8.85
N THR A 89 3.71 -18.17 8.28
CA THR A 89 3.64 -19.58 7.85
C THR A 89 4.25 -19.81 6.47
N LYS A 90 4.23 -18.78 5.62
CA LYS A 90 4.82 -18.80 4.27
C LYS A 90 6.21 -18.18 4.23
N SER A 91 6.47 -17.21 5.11
CA SER A 91 7.75 -16.52 5.18
C SER A 91 8.86 -17.47 5.67
N LYS A 92 9.96 -17.51 4.92
CA LYS A 92 11.15 -18.30 5.22
C LYS A 92 12.38 -17.40 5.15
N LEU A 93 12.45 -16.45 6.08
CA LEU A 93 13.56 -15.51 6.15
C LEU A 93 14.85 -16.25 6.50
N ILE A 94 15.84 -16.16 5.61
CA ILE A 94 17.19 -16.67 5.87
C ILE A 94 17.87 -15.71 6.88
N PRO A 95 18.56 -16.20 7.92
CA PRO A 95 19.17 -15.33 8.94
C PRO A 95 20.03 -14.18 8.41
N ASN A 96 20.77 -14.42 7.31
CA ASN A 96 21.61 -13.39 6.68
C ASN A 96 20.81 -12.22 6.09
N ASN A 97 19.51 -12.39 5.88
CA ASN A 97 18.62 -11.37 5.34
C ASN A 97 17.89 -10.55 6.42
N ILE A 98 18.12 -10.83 7.72
CA ILE A 98 17.49 -10.06 8.81
C ILE A 98 17.74 -8.55 8.69
N PRO A 99 18.97 -8.06 8.39
CA PRO A 99 19.19 -6.63 8.20
C PRO A 99 18.39 -6.06 7.02
N ALA A 100 18.28 -6.82 5.92
CA ALA A 100 17.49 -6.41 4.77
C ALA A 100 15.99 -6.38 5.09
N ALA A 101 15.47 -7.37 5.82
CA ALA A 101 14.09 -7.39 6.29
C ALA A 101 13.79 -6.19 7.19
N ASN A 102 14.65 -5.91 8.18
CA ASN A 102 14.50 -4.76 9.06
C ASN A 102 14.46 -3.44 8.27
N PHE A 103 15.32 -3.31 7.26
CA PHE A 103 15.32 -2.15 6.39
C PHE A 103 14.04 -2.03 5.56
N LEU A 104 13.60 -3.11 4.91
CA LEU A 104 12.41 -3.12 4.03
C LEU A 104 11.09 -2.95 4.79
N LEU A 105 11.08 -3.21 6.09
CA LEU A 105 9.93 -3.01 6.97
C LEU A 105 10.01 -1.71 7.78
N ASP A 106 11.13 -0.98 7.70
CA ASP A 106 11.29 0.29 8.38
C ASP A 106 10.51 1.40 7.66
N ARG A 107 9.55 1.98 8.38
CA ARG A 107 8.65 3.01 7.85
C ARG A 107 9.39 4.23 7.33
N GLN A 108 10.40 4.70 8.04
CA GLN A 108 11.13 5.90 7.65
C GLN A 108 11.98 5.65 6.40
N ALA A 109 12.67 4.52 6.34
CA ALA A 109 13.45 4.09 5.19
C ALA A 109 12.59 3.94 3.93
N MET A 110 11.43 3.27 4.05
CA MET A 110 10.50 3.08 2.92
C MET A 110 9.92 4.40 2.45
N LYS A 111 9.57 5.30 3.37
CA LYS A 111 9.07 6.63 3.02
C LYS A 111 10.11 7.46 2.29
N GLN A 112 11.37 7.40 2.73
CA GLN A 112 12.46 8.20 2.15
C GLN A 112 12.99 7.64 0.82
N GLN A 113 13.10 6.32 0.69
CA GLN A 113 13.72 5.70 -0.49
C GLN A 113 12.72 5.25 -1.55
N TYR A 114 11.53 4.82 -1.14
CA TYR A 114 10.52 4.24 -2.05
C TYR A 114 9.27 5.10 -2.18
N HIS A 115 9.09 6.12 -1.32
CA HIS A 115 7.82 6.84 -1.16
C HIS A 115 6.66 5.91 -0.78
N ILE A 116 6.95 4.92 0.09
CA ILE A 116 5.96 3.99 0.61
C ILE A 116 5.78 4.27 2.09
N GLU A 117 4.53 4.55 2.47
CA GLU A 117 4.12 4.75 3.86
C GLU A 117 3.66 3.40 4.43
N VAL A 118 4.62 2.59 4.89
CA VAL A 118 4.38 1.21 5.32
C VAL A 118 3.99 1.10 6.80
N LEU A 119 3.00 0.26 7.05
CA LEU A 119 2.78 -0.39 8.33
C LEU A 119 2.91 -1.90 8.17
N ALA A 120 3.92 -2.49 8.80
CA ALA A 120 4.09 -3.94 8.82
C ALA A 120 3.43 -4.55 10.07
N LEU A 121 2.65 -5.61 9.89
CA LEU A 121 1.99 -6.38 10.95
C LEU A 121 2.20 -7.88 10.69
N HIS A 122 2.20 -8.70 11.74
CA HIS A 122 2.12 -10.15 11.57
C HIS A 122 0.66 -10.59 11.46
N LYS A 123 0.34 -11.26 10.36
CA LYS A 123 -1.02 -11.71 10.04
C LYS A 123 -1.56 -12.63 11.14
N GLY A 124 -2.76 -12.32 11.62
CA GLY A 124 -3.49 -13.06 12.65
C GLY A 124 -2.94 -12.88 14.07
N GLN A 125 -1.83 -12.15 14.27
CA GLN A 125 -1.26 -11.96 15.61
C GLN A 125 -2.04 -10.91 16.42
N ASN A 126 -2.58 -9.89 15.75
CA ASN A 126 -3.41 -8.86 16.38
C ASN A 126 -4.58 -8.47 15.49
N ILE A 127 -5.64 -9.27 15.57
CA ILE A 127 -6.86 -9.13 14.76
C ILE A 127 -7.54 -7.77 14.99
N GLU A 128 -7.52 -7.22 16.20
CA GLU A 128 -8.10 -5.90 16.49
C GLU A 128 -7.34 -4.79 15.74
N HIS A 129 -6.00 -4.90 15.68
CA HIS A 129 -5.18 -3.94 14.97
C HIS A 129 -5.39 -4.04 13.45
N GLU A 130 -5.48 -5.25 12.90
CA GLU A 130 -5.81 -5.48 11.49
C GLU A 130 -7.20 -4.93 11.14
N ALA A 131 -8.22 -5.21 11.96
CA ALA A 131 -9.58 -4.70 11.77
C ALA A 131 -9.65 -3.18 11.83
N LYS A 132 -8.86 -2.55 12.72
CA LYS A 132 -8.74 -1.08 12.77
C LYS A 132 -8.24 -0.53 11.43
N TRP A 133 -7.20 -1.11 10.85
CA TRP A 133 -6.66 -0.62 9.58
C TRP A 133 -7.55 -0.91 8.39
N MET A 134 -8.21 -2.08 8.38
CA MET A 134 -9.26 -2.39 7.42
C MET A 134 -10.38 -1.33 7.45
N GLY A 135 -10.79 -0.91 8.65
CA GLY A 135 -11.76 0.17 8.85
C GLY A 135 -11.24 1.56 8.48
N TRP A 136 -9.92 1.80 8.46
CA TRP A 136 -9.36 3.06 7.99
C TRP A 136 -9.22 3.09 6.46
N PHE A 137 -8.77 2.00 5.85
CA PHE A 137 -8.56 1.91 4.40
C PHE A 137 -9.87 1.80 3.61
N GLY A 138 -10.92 1.23 4.22
CA GLY A 138 -12.25 1.14 3.61
C GLY A 138 -13.02 2.46 3.48
N PHE A 139 -12.46 3.59 3.95
CA PHE A 139 -13.14 4.89 3.93
C PHE A 139 -12.22 5.99 3.45
N CYS A 140 -12.80 7.01 2.80
CA CYS A 140 -12.11 8.25 2.49
C CYS A 140 -11.64 8.97 3.78
N ARG A 141 -10.80 10.00 3.63
CA ARG A 141 -10.26 10.77 4.78
C ARG A 141 -11.34 11.41 5.67
N ASP A 142 -12.55 11.61 5.15
CA ASP A 142 -13.71 12.07 5.91
C ASP A 142 -14.24 11.03 6.93
N ARG A 143 -13.75 9.78 6.84
CA ARG A 143 -14.15 8.62 7.64
C ARG A 143 -15.64 8.28 7.55
N ARG A 144 -16.29 8.71 6.47
CA ARG A 144 -17.74 8.54 6.26
C ARG A 144 -18.03 7.96 4.89
N THR A 145 -17.33 8.43 3.86
CA THR A 145 -17.54 7.97 2.49
C THR A 145 -16.81 6.65 2.29
N PRO A 146 -17.52 5.53 2.03
CA PRO A 146 -16.89 4.23 1.84
C PRO A 146 -16.18 4.17 0.48
N LYS A 147 -15.10 3.39 0.41
CA LYS A 147 -14.34 3.11 -0.81
C LYS A 147 -13.74 1.70 -0.78
N GLY A 148 -13.31 1.21 -1.94
CA GLY A 148 -12.51 0.01 -2.04
C GLY A 148 -11.02 0.32 -1.85
N PHE A 149 -10.25 -0.70 -1.43
CA PHE A 149 -8.81 -0.66 -1.37
C PHE A 149 -8.22 -1.96 -1.91
N ALA A 150 -7.01 -1.91 -2.44
CA ALA A 150 -6.44 -3.03 -3.18
C ALA A 150 -5.72 -4.01 -2.24
N GLU A 151 -5.84 -5.30 -2.51
CA GLU A 151 -5.05 -6.36 -1.89
C GLU A 151 -4.19 -7.04 -2.95
N VAL A 152 -2.88 -7.10 -2.70
CA VAL A 152 -1.89 -7.71 -3.59
C VAL A 152 -1.14 -8.80 -2.82
N MET A 153 -0.98 -9.98 -3.42
CA MET A 153 -0.21 -11.08 -2.82
C MET A 153 1.30 -10.84 -3.01
N VAL A 154 2.06 -10.89 -1.92
CA VAL A 154 3.53 -10.74 -1.91
C VAL A 154 4.21 -12.07 -1.64
#